data_AF-A0A133U546-F1
#
_entry.id   AF-A0A133U546-F1
#
_cell.length_a   1.000
_cell.length_b   1.000
_cell.length_c   1.000
_cell.angle_alpha   90.00
_cell.angle_beta   90.00
_cell.angle_gamma   90.00
#
_symmetry.space_group_name_H-M   'P 1'
#
loop_
_entity.id
_entity.type
_entity.pdbx_description
1 polymer ?
#
loop_
_entity_poly.entity_id
_entity_poly.type
_entity_poly.pdbx_seq_one_letter_code
_entity_poly.pdbx_strand_id
1 'polypeptide(L)'
;MAWIHGGGILISLIFTGIIQAFLVLKVVKNWASTSALLWLSFWTFLNPTGYLIIGGISPFGDISDLINDGILTKQISLFIGLSIFLLGLFSLSKIFSDIIYRTELAADKRKIRFYLFLFWLLIFPLTVVAFLGHDWSIVYLLMGLIPAFASLFIPIKTQAKKFP
;
A
#
# COMPACT_ATOMS: atom_id res chain seq x y z
N MET A 1 -27.31 6.20 0.41
CA MET A 1 -26.10 6.89 0.92
C MET A 1 -24.88 5.97 0.92
N ALA A 2 -25.02 4.68 1.24
CA ALA A 2 -23.96 3.66 1.10
C ALA A 2 -23.06 3.72 -0.15
N TRP A 3 -23.62 4.01 -1.34
CA TRP A 3 -22.85 4.14 -2.57
C TRP A 3 -21.84 5.31 -2.56
N ILE A 4 -22.15 6.38 -1.82
CA ILE A 4 -21.28 7.54 -1.67
C ILE A 4 -20.14 7.18 -0.71
N HIS A 5 -20.48 6.59 0.45
CA HIS A 5 -19.53 6.16 1.48
C HIS A 5 -18.57 5.06 0.98
N GLY A 6 -19.09 4.04 0.28
CA GLY A 6 -18.27 2.96 -0.27
C GLY A 6 -17.59 3.30 -1.60
N GLY A 7 -18.11 4.29 -2.33
CA GLY A 7 -17.66 4.64 -3.69
C GLY A 7 -16.23 5.14 -3.71
N GLY A 8 -15.85 6.00 -2.77
CA GLY A 8 -14.47 6.52 -2.65
C GLY A 8 -13.45 5.41 -2.38
N ILE A 9 -13.81 4.46 -1.50
CA ILE A 9 -12.98 3.29 -1.20
C ILE A 9 -12.84 2.41 -2.44
N LEU A 10 -13.97 2.06 -3.06
CA LEU A 10 -14.00 1.18 -4.23
C LEU A 10 -13.24 1.76 -5.42
N ILE A 11 -13.45 3.04 -5.74
CA ILE A 11 -12.81 3.66 -6.90
C ILE A 11 -11.30 3.78 -6.70
N SER A 12 -10.86 4.09 -5.48
CA SER A 12 -9.43 4.12 -5.14
C SER A 12 -8.77 2.75 -5.31
N LEU A 13 -9.46 1.69 -4.87
CA LEU A 13 -9.00 0.31 -5.03
C LEU A 13 -8.94 -0.15 -6.49
N ILE A 14 -9.95 0.21 -7.30
CA ILE A 14 -9.96 -0.07 -8.73
C ILE A 14 -8.80 0.67 -9.41
N PHE A 15 -8.63 1.96 -9.09
CA PHE A 15 -7.61 2.79 -9.72
C PHE A 15 -6.21 2.32 -9.40
N THR A 16 -5.92 2.00 -8.13
CA THR A 16 -4.63 1.40 -7.78
C THR A 16 -4.44 0.04 -8.45
N GLY A 17 -5.47 -0.80 -8.51
CA GLY A 17 -5.40 -2.11 -9.17
C GLY A 17 -5.04 -2.01 -10.65
N ILE A 18 -5.69 -1.11 -11.39
CA ILE A 18 -5.42 -0.87 -12.82
C ILE A 18 -3.97 -0.38 -13.01
N ILE A 19 -3.53 0.59 -12.20
CA ILE A 19 -2.17 1.12 -12.31
C ILE A 19 -1.14 0.04 -11.98
N GLN A 20 -1.32 -0.73 -10.91
CA GLN A 20 -0.42 -1.84 -10.57
C GLN A 20 -0.38 -2.89 -11.68
N ALA A 21 -1.52 -3.21 -12.31
CA ALA A 21 -1.57 -4.12 -13.44
C ALA A 21 -0.74 -3.60 -14.62
N PHE A 22 -0.88 -2.33 -15.01
CA PHE A 22 -0.07 -1.73 -16.07
C PHE A 22 1.44 -1.71 -15.76
N LEU A 23 1.80 -1.46 -14.51
CA LEU A 23 3.19 -1.46 -14.06
C LEU A 23 3.79 -2.88 -14.05
N VAL A 24 3.05 -3.87 -13.55
CA VAL A 24 3.48 -5.28 -13.54
C VAL A 24 3.60 -5.85 -14.94
N LEU A 25 2.66 -5.51 -15.83
CA LEU A 25 2.66 -5.91 -17.24
C LEU A 25 3.69 -5.12 -18.08
N LYS A 26 4.42 -4.17 -17.48
CA LYS A 26 5.45 -3.36 -18.13
C LYS A 26 4.94 -2.59 -19.36
N VAL A 27 3.65 -2.21 -19.36
CA VAL A 27 3.01 -1.42 -20.44
C VAL A 27 3.70 -0.06 -20.58
N VAL A 28 4.01 0.56 -19.44
CA VAL A 28 4.72 1.84 -19.37
C VAL A 28 6.22 1.56 -19.17
N LYS A 29 7.03 2.03 -20.13
CA LYS A 29 8.49 1.78 -20.15
C LYS A 29 9.33 2.96 -19.68
N ASN A 30 8.82 4.18 -19.78
CA ASN A 30 9.54 5.38 -19.37
C ASN A 30 9.64 5.42 -17.83
N TRP A 31 10.87 5.49 -17.30
CA TRP A 31 11.14 5.66 -15.85
C TRP A 31 10.18 6.65 -15.22
N ALA A 32 10.13 7.88 -15.76
CA ALA A 32 9.45 9.01 -15.10
C ALA A 32 7.97 8.68 -14.90
N SER A 33 7.33 8.16 -15.95
CA SER A 33 5.94 7.72 -15.91
C SER A 33 5.75 6.51 -14.98
N THR A 34 6.64 5.51 -15.03
CA THR A 34 6.57 4.34 -14.16
C THR A 34 6.68 4.72 -12.68
N SER A 35 7.57 5.65 -12.33
CA SER A 35 7.75 6.16 -10.96
C SER A 35 6.56 7.00 -10.51
N ALA A 36 6.02 7.87 -11.37
CA ALA A 36 4.84 8.67 -11.05
C ALA A 36 3.61 7.79 -10.82
N LEU A 37 3.39 6.80 -11.69
CA LEU A 37 2.31 5.82 -11.56
C LEU A 37 2.49 4.93 -10.32
N LEU A 38 3.72 4.52 -9.98
CA LEU A 38 3.98 3.81 -8.73
C LEU A 38 3.54 4.64 -7.53
N TRP A 39 3.93 5.91 -7.47
CA TRP A 39 3.57 6.77 -6.34
C TRP A 39 2.06 7.02 -6.27
N LEU A 40 1.42 7.28 -7.41
CA LEU A 40 -0.03 7.44 -7.49
C LEU A 40 -0.74 6.17 -7.02
N SER A 41 -0.28 5.01 -7.47
CA SER A 41 -0.80 3.71 -7.06
C SER A 41 -0.61 3.47 -5.56
N PHE A 42 0.55 3.81 -5.00
CA PHE A 42 0.80 3.69 -3.57
C PHE A 42 -0.17 4.53 -2.75
N TRP A 43 -0.37 5.81 -3.09
CA TRP A 43 -1.28 6.68 -2.34
C TRP A 43 -2.75 6.25 -2.47
N THR A 44 -3.17 5.86 -3.67
CA THR A 44 -4.53 5.36 -3.92
C THR A 44 -4.77 3.96 -3.37
N PHE A 45 -3.72 3.21 -3.06
CA PHE A 45 -3.79 1.97 -2.29
C PHE A 45 -3.86 2.24 -0.79
N LEU A 46 -2.95 3.07 -0.26
CA LEU A 46 -2.77 3.25 1.17
C LEU A 46 -4.01 3.89 1.81
N ASN A 47 -4.64 4.85 1.12
CA ASN A 47 -5.82 5.54 1.61
C ASN A 47 -7.00 4.59 1.91
N PRO A 48 -7.61 3.89 0.93
CA PRO A 48 -8.73 2.99 1.20
C PRO A 48 -8.35 1.82 2.11
N THR A 49 -7.12 1.31 2.00
CA THR A 49 -6.65 0.17 2.80
C THR A 49 -6.49 0.54 4.26
N GLY A 50 -5.84 1.67 4.55
CA GLY A 50 -5.72 2.21 5.90
C GLY A 50 -7.09 2.53 6.49
N TYR A 51 -7.99 3.10 5.68
CA TYR A 51 -9.37 3.39 6.08
C TYR A 51 -10.15 2.15 6.50
N LEU A 52 -10.05 1.06 5.74
CA LEU A 52 -10.66 -0.24 6.08
C LEU A 52 -10.06 -0.87 7.34
N ILE A 53 -8.73 -0.86 7.48
CA ILE A 53 -8.06 -1.43 8.65
C ILE A 53 -8.43 -0.66 9.91
N ILE A 54 -8.25 0.66 9.90
CA ILE A 54 -8.54 1.51 11.06
C ILE A 54 -10.04 1.46 11.37
N GLY A 55 -10.91 1.55 10.36
CA GLY A 55 -12.36 1.50 10.54
C GLY A 55 -12.86 0.13 11.02
N GLY A 56 -12.14 -0.94 10.71
CA GLY A 56 -12.39 -2.27 11.26
C GLY A 56 -12.03 -2.39 12.75
N ILE A 57 -11.03 -1.64 13.22
CA ILE A 57 -10.63 -1.64 14.64
C ILE A 57 -11.49 -0.66 15.45
N SER A 58 -11.58 0.58 14.98
CA SER A 58 -12.41 1.64 15.55
C SER A 58 -13.15 2.35 14.41
N PRO A 59 -14.43 2.03 14.16
CA PRO A 59 -15.19 2.63 13.08
C PRO A 59 -15.22 4.15 13.16
N PHE A 60 -15.06 4.80 12.02
CA PHE A 60 -15.14 6.24 11.85
C PHE A 60 -15.58 6.54 10.41
N GLY A 61 -16.16 7.74 10.21
CA GLY A 61 -16.61 8.24 8.91
C GLY A 61 -17.40 7.20 8.09
N ASP A 62 -17.03 7.03 6.82
CA ASP A 62 -17.75 6.20 5.85
C ASP A 62 -17.83 4.73 6.28
N ILE A 63 -16.84 4.19 7.00
CA ILE A 63 -16.89 2.80 7.52
C ILE A 63 -17.90 2.68 8.65
N SER A 64 -18.00 3.70 9.52
CA SER A 64 -19.01 3.71 10.57
C SER A 64 -20.41 3.73 9.97
N ASP A 65 -20.64 4.55 8.94
CA ASP A 65 -21.92 4.64 8.26
C ASP A 65 -22.28 3.33 7.54
N LEU A 66 -21.33 2.71 6.84
CA LEU A 66 -21.51 1.41 6.20
C LEU A 66 -21.80 0.28 7.20
N ILE A 67 -21.27 0.38 8.43
CA ILE A 67 -21.57 -0.59 9.50
C ILE A 67 -22.97 -0.35 10.06
N ASN A 68 -23.35 0.91 10.28
CA ASN A 68 -24.68 1.27 10.76
C ASN A 68 -25.77 0.90 9.75
N ASP A 69 -25.48 1.00 8.45
CA ASP A 69 -26.35 0.56 7.35
C ASP A 69 -26.42 -0.98 7.21
N GLY A 70 -25.64 -1.74 7.99
CA GLY A 70 -25.62 -3.21 7.96
C GLY A 70 -24.93 -3.81 6.72
N ILE A 71 -24.25 -3.00 5.93
CA ILE A 71 -23.57 -3.40 4.68
C ILE A 71 -22.21 -4.02 4.98
N LEU A 72 -21.54 -3.51 6.01
CA LEU A 72 -20.22 -3.94 6.43
C LEU A 72 -20.23 -4.28 7.92
N THR A 73 -19.36 -5.17 8.36
CA THR A 73 -19.09 -5.36 9.79
C THR A 73 -17.65 -4.98 10.09
N LYS A 74 -17.34 -4.67 11.36
CA LYS A 74 -15.97 -4.37 11.79
C LYS A 74 -14.98 -5.46 11.36
N GLN A 75 -15.36 -6.72 11.55
CA GLN A 75 -14.55 -7.88 11.23
C GLN A 75 -14.31 -8.01 9.73
N ILE A 76 -15.36 -7.82 8.91
CA ILE A 76 -15.26 -7.89 7.45
C ILE A 76 -14.40 -6.74 6.93
N SER A 77 -14.61 -5.52 7.44
CA SER A 77 -13.80 -4.34 7.10
C SER A 77 -12.31 -4.58 7.33
N LEU A 78 -11.98 -5.07 8.54
CA LEU A 78 -10.60 -5.39 8.92
C LEU A 78 -10.02 -6.49 8.03
N PHE A 79 -10.77 -7.56 7.77
CA PHE A 79 -10.32 -8.67 6.94
C PHE A 79 -10.04 -8.25 5.49
N ILE A 80 -10.95 -7.44 4.90
CA ILE A 80 -10.77 -6.89 3.56
C ILE A 80 -9.55 -5.97 3.53
N GLY A 81 -9.45 -5.05 4.50
CA GLY A 81 -8.32 -4.13 4.62
C GLY A 81 -6.97 -4.86 4.71
N LEU A 82 -6.85 -5.85 5.59
CA LEU A 82 -5.63 -6.65 5.73
C LEU A 82 -5.30 -7.47 4.47
N SER A 83 -6.31 -8.06 3.83
CA SER A 83 -6.12 -8.84 2.61
C SER A 83 -5.60 -7.98 1.47
N ILE A 84 -6.22 -6.81 1.25
CA ILE A 84 -5.77 -5.82 0.28
C ILE A 84 -4.37 -5.34 0.64
N PHE A 85 -4.11 -5.08 1.92
CA PHE A 85 -2.81 -4.62 2.40
C PHE A 85 -1.70 -5.61 2.04
N LEU A 86 -1.90 -6.90 2.31
CA LEU A 86 -0.94 -7.95 1.97
C LEU A 86 -0.69 -8.02 0.47
N LEU A 87 -1.74 -8.01 -0.35
CA LEU A 87 -1.61 -8.02 -1.81
C LEU A 87 -0.83 -6.81 -2.32
N GLY A 88 -1.15 -5.61 -1.82
CA GLY A 88 -0.44 -4.37 -2.16
C GLY A 88 1.01 -4.38 -1.67
N LEU A 89 1.27 -4.93 -0.47
CA LEU A 89 2.61 -5.10 0.08
C LEU A 89 3.51 -5.88 -0.89
N PHE A 90 3.06 -7.03 -1.37
CA PHE A 90 3.82 -7.83 -2.33
C PHE A 90 3.92 -7.17 -3.71
N SER A 91 2.80 -6.67 -4.23
CA SER A 91 2.71 -6.10 -5.58
C SER A 91 3.56 -4.82 -5.71
N LEU A 92 3.37 -3.85 -4.81
CA LEU A 92 4.11 -2.58 -4.84
C LEU A 92 5.60 -2.80 -4.56
N SER A 93 5.97 -3.72 -3.66
CA SER A 93 7.37 -4.06 -3.43
C SER A 93 8.04 -4.64 -4.67
N LYS A 94 7.32 -5.50 -5.42
CA LYS A 94 7.81 -6.06 -6.67
C LYS A 94 7.99 -4.98 -7.73
N ILE A 95 7.00 -4.09 -7.89
CA ILE A 95 7.07 -2.98 -8.86
C ILE A 95 8.23 -2.04 -8.51
N PHE A 96 8.32 -1.63 -7.24
CA PHE A 96 9.39 -0.76 -6.76
C PHE A 96 10.77 -1.37 -6.98
N SER A 97 10.94 -2.66 -6.66
CA SER A 97 12.21 -3.37 -6.90
C SER A 97 12.57 -3.43 -8.39
N ASP A 98 11.60 -3.66 -9.27
CA ASP A 98 11.82 -3.68 -10.72
C ASP A 98 12.23 -2.30 -11.24
N ILE A 99 11.64 -1.21 -10.71
CA ILE A 99 12.06 0.16 -11.02
C ILE A 99 13.51 0.36 -10.58
N ILE A 100 13.82 0.18 -9.30
CA ILE A 100 15.18 0.38 -8.74
C ILE A 100 16.25 -0.44 -9.49
N TYR A 101 15.89 -1.63 -9.97
CA TYR A 101 16.80 -2.45 -10.74
C TYR A 101 17.08 -1.87 -12.14
N ARG A 102 16.05 -1.37 -12.83
CA ARG A 102 16.18 -0.78 -14.18
C ARG A 102 16.95 0.53 -14.18
N THR A 103 16.89 1.26 -13.08
CA THR A 103 17.56 2.56 -12.92
C THR A 103 19.03 2.42 -12.54
N GLU A 104 19.53 1.19 -12.37
CA GLU A 104 20.87 0.86 -11.89
C GLU A 104 21.25 1.50 -10.53
N LEU A 105 20.26 2.05 -9.82
CA LEU A 105 20.42 2.64 -8.48
C LEU A 105 20.89 1.60 -7.44
N ALA A 106 20.55 0.32 -7.64
CA ALA A 106 21.05 -0.77 -6.83
C ALA A 106 21.32 -2.04 -7.65
N ALA A 107 22.61 -2.33 -7.89
CA ALA A 107 23.04 -3.62 -8.43
C ALA A 107 23.02 -4.76 -7.39
N ASP A 108 23.07 -4.44 -6.09
CA ASP A 108 23.07 -5.42 -4.99
C ASP A 108 21.65 -5.56 -4.39
N LYS A 109 21.25 -6.82 -4.17
CA LYS A 109 20.03 -7.19 -3.44
C LYS A 109 19.95 -6.55 -2.06
N ARG A 110 21.07 -6.36 -1.35
CA ARG A 110 21.08 -5.70 -0.04
C ARG A 110 20.60 -4.25 -0.12
N LYS A 111 21.06 -3.51 -1.14
CA LYS A 111 20.62 -2.13 -1.39
C LYS A 111 19.14 -2.06 -1.76
N ILE A 112 18.65 -2.99 -2.59
CA ILE A 112 17.21 -3.07 -2.92
C ILE A 112 16.37 -3.32 -1.65
N ARG A 113 16.80 -4.24 -0.77
CA ARG A 113 16.10 -4.47 0.51
C ARG A 113 16.08 -3.22 1.38
N PHE A 114 17.19 -2.49 1.44
CA PHE A 114 17.25 -1.23 2.19
C PHE A 114 16.30 -0.17 1.60
N TYR A 115 16.23 -0.03 0.28
CA TYR A 115 15.28 0.89 -0.35
C TYR A 115 13.82 0.47 -0.18
N LEU A 116 13.52 -0.84 -0.21
CA LEU A 116 12.19 -1.35 0.14
C LEU A 116 11.81 -1.03 1.58
N PHE A 117 12.75 -1.25 2.51
CA PHE A 117 12.55 -0.89 3.90
C PHE A 117 12.22 0.59 4.05
N LEU A 118 13.00 1.48 3.41
CA LEU A 118 12.74 2.92 3.42
C LEU A 118 11.41 3.31 2.78
N PHE A 119 11.05 2.66 1.66
CA PHE A 119 9.77 2.90 0.99
C PHE A 119 8.58 2.58 1.90
N TRP A 120 8.61 1.44 2.58
CA TRP A 120 7.54 1.05 3.50
C TRP A 120 7.61 1.76 4.85
N LEU A 121 8.78 2.26 5.25
CA LEU A 121 8.94 3.11 6.43
C LEU A 121 8.14 4.41 6.31
N LEU A 122 7.77 4.85 5.10
CA LEU A 122 6.90 6.01 4.88
C LEU A 122 5.51 5.88 5.52
N ILE A 123 5.06 4.67 5.83
CA ILE A 123 3.81 4.46 6.57
C ILE A 123 3.94 4.93 8.02
N PHE A 124 5.12 4.80 8.63
CA PHE A 124 5.35 5.18 10.02
C PHE A 124 5.05 6.67 10.31
N PRO A 125 5.63 7.66 9.61
CA PRO A 125 5.30 9.06 9.87
C PRO A 125 3.82 9.36 9.61
N LEU A 126 3.16 8.67 8.68
CA LEU A 126 1.71 8.82 8.47
C LEU A 126 0.92 8.32 9.69
N THR A 127 1.31 7.20 10.28
CA THR A 127 0.69 6.71 11.53
C THR A 127 0.99 7.61 12.72
N VAL A 128 2.15 8.26 12.78
CA VAL A 128 2.47 9.26 13.81
C VAL A 128 1.55 10.47 13.68
N VAL A 129 1.37 11.00 12.47
CA VAL A 129 0.46 12.15 12.24
C VAL A 129 -0.98 11.77 12.61
N ALA A 130 -1.44 10.58 12.22
CA ALA A 130 -2.78 10.11 12.58
C ALA A 130 -2.94 9.95 14.10
N PHE A 131 -1.91 9.44 14.80
CA PHE A 131 -1.88 9.34 16.25
C PHE A 131 -1.92 10.70 16.95
N LEU A 132 -1.21 11.71 16.45
CA LEU A 132 -1.24 13.06 17.06
C LEU A 132 -2.61 13.74 16.94
N GLY A 133 -3.46 13.30 16.01
CA GLY A 133 -4.81 13.85 15.80
C GLY A 133 -5.92 13.10 16.53
N HIS A 134 -5.63 11.98 17.20
CA HIS A 134 -6.63 11.12 17.84
C HIS A 134 -6.10 10.46 19.11
N ASP A 135 -6.98 10.14 20.06
CA ASP A 135 -6.64 9.41 21.30
C ASP A 135 -6.43 7.90 21.04
N TRP A 136 -5.61 7.54 20.06
CA TRP A 136 -5.30 6.17 19.71
C TRP A 136 -4.21 5.60 20.63
N SER A 137 -4.18 4.27 20.78
CA SER A 137 -3.13 3.59 21.53
C SER A 137 -1.76 3.68 20.82
N ILE A 138 -0.67 3.67 21.58
CA ILE A 138 0.70 3.62 21.03
C ILE A 138 0.94 2.38 20.15
N VAL A 139 0.12 1.34 20.32
CA VAL A 139 0.15 0.13 19.48
C VAL A 139 -0.07 0.48 18.00
N TYR A 140 -0.96 1.42 17.66
CA TYR A 140 -1.22 1.80 16.27
C TYR A 140 -0.01 2.48 15.61
N LEU A 141 0.77 3.23 16.39
CA LEU A 141 2.01 3.84 15.92
C LEU A 141 3.06 2.76 15.62
N LEU A 142 3.17 1.74 16.47
CA LEU A 142 4.07 0.60 16.23
C LEU A 142 3.63 -0.25 15.02
N MET A 143 2.33 -0.34 14.76
CA MET A 143 1.82 -1.03 13.57
C MET A 143 2.31 -0.40 12.26
N GLY A 144 2.58 0.91 12.24
CA GLY A 144 3.16 1.60 11.09
C GLY A 144 4.57 1.15 10.72
N LEU A 145 5.31 0.50 11.63
CA LEU A 145 6.63 -0.07 11.37
C LEU A 145 6.56 -1.48 10.75
N ILE A 146 5.48 -2.21 10.97
CA ILE A 146 5.32 -3.60 10.52
C ILE A 146 5.60 -3.74 9.01
N PRO A 147 5.06 -2.88 8.12
CA PRO A 147 5.30 -3.01 6.69
C PRO A 147 6.78 -2.86 6.32
N ALA A 148 7.50 -1.95 6.99
CA ALA A 148 8.92 -1.73 6.77
C ALA A 148 9.72 -3.00 7.08
N PHE A 149 9.50 -3.60 8.24
CA PHE A 149 10.15 -4.85 8.61
C PHE A 149 9.70 -6.04 7.76
N ALA A 150 8.41 -6.15 7.47
CA ALA A 150 7.86 -7.21 6.62
C ALA A 150 8.47 -7.19 5.21
N SER A 151 8.76 -5.99 4.68
CA SER A 151 9.37 -5.83 3.36
C SER A 151 10.75 -6.48 3.24
N LEU A 152 11.49 -6.63 4.34
CA LEU A 152 12.79 -7.28 4.37
C LEU A 152 12.72 -8.76 4.00
N PHE A 153 11.55 -9.40 4.13
CA PHE A 153 11.34 -10.82 3.82
C PHE A 153 10.76 -11.06 2.43
N ILE A 154 10.43 -10.00 1.68
CA ILE A 154 9.85 -10.13 0.34
C ILE A 154 10.89 -10.69 -0.65
N PRO A 155 10.55 -11.72 -1.44
CA PRO A 155 11.48 -12.31 -2.39
C PRO A 155 11.78 -11.33 -3.53
N ILE A 156 13.05 -10.91 -3.63
CA ILE A 156 13.53 -10.06 -4.73
C ILE A 156 14.00 -10.96 -5.87
N LYS A 157 13.26 -10.96 -6.98
CA LYS A 157 13.72 -11.57 -8.23
C LYS A 157 14.69 -10.62 -8.93
N THR A 158 15.98 -10.93 -8.88
CA THR A 158 16.97 -10.34 -9.78
C THR A 158 16.72 -10.85 -11.20
N GLN A 159 16.30 -9.99 -12.12
CA GLN A 159 16.28 -10.35 -13.53
C GLN A 159 17.73 -10.38 -14.02
N ALA A 160 18.24 -11.56 -14.38
CA ALA A 160 19.54 -11.69 -15.02
C ALA A 160 19.59 -10.73 -16.23
N LYS A 161 20.63 -9.89 -16.29
CA LYS A 161 20.90 -9.00 -17.42
C LYS A 161 20.79 -9.81 -18.72
N LYS A 162 19.72 -9.63 -19.49
CA LYS A 162 19.74 -9.93 -20.93
C LYS A 162 20.36 -8.71 -21.58
N PHE A 163 21.67 -8.74 -21.76
CA PHE A 163 22.36 -7.83 -22.65
C PHE A 163 21.90 -8.12 -24.09
N PRO A 164 21.55 -7.11 -24.90
CA PRO A 164 21.75 -7.19 -26.34
C PRO A 164 23.26 -7.15 -26.66
#